data_AF-A0A2J6SR30-F1
#
_entry.id   AF-A0A2J6SR30-F1
#
_cell.length_a   1.000
_cell.length_b   1.000
_cell.length_c   1.000
_cell.angle_alpha   90.00
_cell.angle_beta   90.00
_cell.angle_gamma   90.00
#
_symmetry.space_group_name_H-M   'P 1'
#
loop_
_entity.id
_entity.type
_entity.pdbx_description
1 polymer ?
#
loop_
_entity_poly.entity_id
_entity_poly.type
_entity_poly.pdbx_seq_one_letter_code
_entity_poly.pdbx_strand_id
1 'polypeptide(L)' 'FKAYYKKSNIILPLIYKPSLYFSYLFISNNSLYRAFRTNIRIYNYTFAFILISYKKNARINFSYKI' A
#
# COMPACT_ATOMS: atom_id res chain seq x y z
N PHE A 1 -5.36 12.42 -23.07
CA PHE A 1 -4.44 13.02 -22.08
C PHE A 1 -3.98 11.94 -21.12
N LYS A 2 -2.66 11.72 -20.97
CA LYS A 2 -2.08 10.66 -20.13
C LYS A 2 -1.37 11.34 -18.96
N ALA A 3 -1.97 11.29 -17.78
CA ALA A 3 -1.46 11.97 -16.60
C ALA A 3 -0.26 11.20 -16.04
N TYR A 4 0.95 11.72 -16.26
CA TYR A 4 2.17 11.19 -15.66
C TYR A 4 2.49 12.01 -14.41
N TYR A 5 2.39 11.39 -13.23
CA TYR A 5 2.87 11.99 -11.98
C TYR A 5 4.40 11.91 -11.95
N LYS A 6 5.08 13.02 -12.25
CA LYS A 6 6.55 13.11 -12.23
C LYS A 6 7.01 13.63 -10.86
N LYS A 7 7.44 12.74 -9.97
CA LYS A 7 8.22 13.11 -8.78
C LYS A 7 9.61 12.49 -8.94
N SER A 8 10.60 13.35 -9.21
CA SER A 8 12.05 13.07 -9.23
C SER A 8 12.48 11.82 -10.03
N ASN A 9 12.84 12.00 -11.32
CA ASN A 9 13.45 11.03 -12.28
C ASN A 9 12.92 9.58 -12.37
N ILE A 10 11.99 9.17 -11.53
CA ILE A 10 11.37 7.86 -11.54
C ILE A 10 10.05 8.05 -12.28
N ILE A 11 10.04 7.68 -13.56
CA ILE A 11 8.80 7.52 -14.31
C ILE A 11 8.17 6.24 -13.77
N LEU A 12 7.25 6.38 -12.82
CA LEU A 12 6.44 5.25 -12.39
C LEU A 12 5.62 4.79 -13.61
N PRO A 13 5.66 3.50 -13.98
CA PRO A 13 4.85 3.00 -15.08
C PRO A 13 3.39 3.33 -14.78
N LEU A 14 2.62 3.63 -15.84
CA LEU A 14 1.18 3.77 -15.71
C LEU A 14 0.66 2.55 -14.96
N ILE A 15 -0.02 2.77 -13.84
CA ILE A 15 -0.65 1.70 -13.08
C ILE A 15 -1.63 1.02 -14.05
N TYR A 16 -1.23 -0.14 -14.58
CA TYR A 16 -2.05 -0.89 -15.50
C TYR A 16 -3.35 -1.22 -14.79
N LYS A 17 -4.47 -1.01 -15.49
CA LYS A 17 -5.78 -1.40 -14.97
C LYS A 17 -5.66 -2.88 -14.56
N PRO A 18 -6.04 -3.25 -13.33
CA PRO A 18 -5.92 -4.63 -12.88
C PRO A 18 -6.62 -5.54 -13.89
N SER A 19 -6.01 -6.70 -14.19
CA SER A 19 -6.64 -7.68 -15.08
C SER A 19 -8.05 -8.00 -14.57
N LEU A 20 -8.94 -8.42 -15.47
CA LEU A 20 -10.33 -8.73 -15.09
C LEU A 20 -10.38 -9.72 -13.92
N TYR A 21 -9.46 -10.68 -13.87
CA TYR A 21 -9.31 -11.61 -12.76
C TYR A 21 -9.10 -10.90 -11.41
N PHE A 22 -8.19 -9.92 -11.35
CA PHE A 22 -7.98 -9.13 -10.14
C PHE A 22 -9.21 -8.29 -9.77
N SER A 23 -9.96 -7.79 -10.76
CA SER A 23 -11.19 -7.04 -10.47
C SER A 23 -12.26 -7.89 -9.77
N TYR A 24 -12.35 -9.18 -10.11
CA TYR A 24 -13.29 -10.10 -9.47
C TYR A 24 -12.98 -10.33 -7.98
N LEU A 25 -11.70 -10.30 -7.57
CA LEU A 25 -11.31 -10.42 -6.17
C LEU A 25 -11.90 -9.29 -5.29
N PHE A 26 -12.14 -8.12 -5.89
CA PHE A 26 -12.65 -6.95 -5.17
C PHE A 26 -14.18 -6.84 -5.21
N ILE A 27 -14.82 -7.31 -6.28
CA ILE A 27 -16.27 -7.13 -6.51
C ILE A 27 -17.08 -8.35 -6.06
N SER A 28 -16.53 -9.56 -6.17
CA SER A 28 -17.29 -10.78 -5.95
C SER A 28 -17.64 -11.03 -4.47
N ASN A 29 -18.81 -11.60 -4.23
CA ASN A 29 -19.40 -11.87 -2.91
C ASN A 29 -19.12 -13.28 -2.37
N ASN A 30 -18.37 -14.12 -3.09
CA ASN A 30 -17.95 -15.43 -2.58
C ASN A 30 -17.12 -15.27 -1.29
N SER A 31 -17.23 -16.24 -0.38
CA SER A 31 -16.51 -16.30 0.90
C SER A 31 -15.00 -16.18 0.73
N LEU A 32 -14.42 -16.85 -0.28
CA LEU A 32 -12.98 -16.78 -0.59
C LEU A 32 -12.53 -15.35 -0.93
N TYR A 33 -13.34 -14.61 -1.69
CA TYR A 33 -13.03 -13.22 -2.06
C TYR A 33 -13.23 -12.25 -0.90
N ARG A 34 -14.21 -12.50 -0.02
CA ARG A 34 -14.35 -11.75 1.24
C ARG A 34 -13.13 -11.96 2.13
N ALA A 35 -12.67 -13.19 2.30
CA ALA A 35 -11.47 -13.52 3.06
C ALA A 35 -10.22 -12.83 2.48
N PHE A 36 -10.05 -12.88 1.16
CA PHE A 36 -8.97 -12.17 0.47
C PHE A 36 -8.96 -10.66 0.76
N ARG A 37 -10.12 -9.99 0.66
CA ARG A 37 -10.23 -8.55 0.95
C ARG A 37 -9.90 -8.23 2.41
N THR A 38 -10.37 -9.06 3.34
CA THR A 38 -10.05 -8.90 4.77
C THR A 38 -8.55 -9.05 5.01
N ASN A 39 -7.91 -10.06 4.43
CA ASN A 39 -6.48 -10.30 4.57
C ASN A 39 -5.64 -9.14 4.02
N ILE A 40 -6.00 -8.61 2.84
CA ILE A 40 -5.35 -7.42 2.28
C ILE A 40 -5.51 -6.20 3.19
N ARG A 41 -6.72 -5.97 3.75
CA ARG A 41 -6.95 -4.86 4.69
C ARG A 41 -6.08 -4.98 5.93
N ILE A 42 -6.03 -6.16 6.54
CA ILE A 42 -5.20 -6.42 7.72
C ILE A 42 -3.73 -6.16 7.38
N TYR A 43 -3.22 -6.73 6.29
CA TYR A 43 -1.84 -6.51 5.85
C TYR A 43 -1.53 -5.01 5.67
N ASN A 44 -2.40 -4.28 4.97
CA ASN A 44 -2.21 -2.85 4.74
C ASN A 44 -2.25 -2.03 6.04
N TYR A 45 -3.14 -2.35 6.98
CA TYR A 45 -3.18 -1.70 8.29
C TYR A 45 -1.93 -2.00 9.11
N THR A 46 -1.50 -3.25 9.16
CA THR A 46 -0.27 -3.65 9.85
C THR A 46 0.95 -2.95 9.23
N PHE A 47 1.06 -2.92 7.90
CA PHE A 47 2.13 -2.23 7.21
C PHE A 47 2.12 -0.72 7.51
N ALA A 48 0.97 -0.06 7.44
CA ALA A 48 0.85 1.36 7.77
C ALA A 48 1.20 1.64 9.23
N PHE A 49 0.76 0.79 10.16
CA PHE A 49 1.07 0.89 11.58
C PHE A 49 2.57 0.74 11.84
N ILE A 50 3.22 -0.28 11.24
CA ILE A 50 4.67 -0.47 11.32
C ILE A 50 5.39 0.74 10.74
N LEU A 51 4.96 1.25 9.58
CA LEU A 51 5.59 2.40 8.93
C LEU A 51 5.47 3.68 9.79
N ILE A 52 4.31 3.93 10.39
CA ILE A 52 4.09 5.06 11.30
C ILE A 52 4.97 4.90 12.55
N SER A 53 5.02 3.69 13.12
CA SER A 53 5.82 3.38 14.30
C SER A 53 7.31 3.53 14.02
N TYR A 54 7.78 3.05 12.87
CA TYR A 54 9.15 3.22 12.40
C TYR A 54 9.49 4.70 12.21
N LYS A 55 8.62 5.48 11.55
CA LYS A 55 8.81 6.94 11.41
C LYS A 55 8.83 7.65 12.76
N LYS A 56 8.00 7.22 13.72
CA LYS A 56 7.98 7.76 15.09
C LYS A 56 9.30 7.46 15.81
N ASN A 57 9.79 6.22 15.76
CA ASN A 57 11.08 5.83 16.34
C ASN A 57 12.26 6.54 15.68
N ALA A 58 12.24 6.72 14.35
CA ALA A 58 13.28 7.46 13.64
C ALA A 58 13.26 8.98 13.96
N ARG A 59 12.09 9.55 14.31
CA ARG A 59 11.99 10.94 14.80
C ARG A 59 12.48 11.07 16.25
N ILE A 60 12.30 10.04 17.08
CA ILE A 60 12.90 9.93 18.41
C ILE A 60 14.29 9.30 18.23
N ASN A 61 15.15 9.96 17.46
CA ASN A 61 16.53 9.51 17.33
C ASN A 61 17.27 9.89 18.62
N PHE A 62 17.48 8.92 19.51
CA PHE A 62 18.33 9.04 20.71
C PHE A 62 19.83 9.22 20.38
N SER A 63 20.20 9.38 19.10
CA SER A 63 21.57 9.67 18.69
C SER A 63 22.03 11.10 19.03
N TYR A 64 21.23 11.90 19.74
CA TYR A 64 21.76 13.08 20.42
C TYR A 64 22.47 12.60 21.69
N LYS A 65 23.75 12.23 21.54
CA LYS A 65 24.68 12.15 22.67
C LYS A 65 24.68 13.50 23.37
N ILE A 66 24.32 13.50 24.66
CA ILE A 66 24.77 14.52 25.63
C ILE A 66 26.26 14.30 25.85
#